data_AF-A0A1M5JYL5-F1
#
_entry.id   AF-A0A1M5JYL5-F1
#
_cell.length_a   1.000
_cell.length_b   1.000
_cell.length_c   1.000
_cell.angle_alpha   90.00
_cell.angle_beta   90.00
_cell.angle_gamma   90.00
#
_symmetry.space_group_name_H-M   'P 1'
#
loop_
_entity.id
_entity.type
_entity.pdbx_description
1 polymer ?
#
loop_
_entity_poly.entity_id
_entity_poly.type
_entity_poly.pdbx_seq_one_letter_code
_entity_poly.pdbx_strand_id
1 'polypeptide(L)'
;MKTHKQSLLVSALCISISLFGQQNNFEKEMEAALQLHVEAKTFEGEKAAEKAFSNIGQDYNNWLAYFWGAYINTQLVNALGNPNANPPKDADPSTYLSRAQKLLDKAAQLVDNNSKTHLSDIGALQLLVYQFQFRFAIEDSERDQLKGQIEKTLNDAVALNPDNPLLYVLVGTNMVRAGEKLSHVLSGRALLKEADRLFKARTISRSISTHFNEEWLAVFWLDFADKKLMSKVTS
;
A
#
# COMPACT_ATOMS: atom_id res chain seq x y z
N MET A 1 22.74 22.89 -48.85
CA MET A 1 22.23 22.97 -47.46
C MET A 1 20.90 22.22 -47.22
N LYS A 2 20.63 21.08 -47.88
CA LYS A 2 19.34 20.35 -47.72
C LYS A 2 19.44 18.98 -47.00
N THR A 3 20.62 18.53 -46.62
CA THR A 3 20.86 17.16 -46.11
C THR A 3 20.76 17.00 -44.58
N HIS A 4 20.75 18.07 -43.79
CA HIS A 4 20.69 17.95 -42.32
C HIS A 4 19.28 17.80 -41.73
N LYS A 5 18.21 18.13 -42.48
CA LYS A 5 16.84 18.02 -41.97
C LYS A 5 16.30 16.58 -41.97
N GLN A 6 16.81 15.70 -42.83
CA GLN A 6 16.34 14.30 -42.91
C GLN A 6 16.96 13.41 -41.82
N SER A 7 18.20 13.66 -41.38
CA SER A 7 18.84 12.90 -40.29
C SER A 7 18.21 13.16 -38.92
N LEU A 8 17.61 14.35 -38.70
CA LEU A 8 16.97 14.69 -37.42
C LEU A 8 15.63 13.97 -37.20
N LEU A 9 14.92 13.63 -38.28
CA LEU A 9 13.61 12.97 -38.23
C LEU A 9 13.73 11.47 -37.91
N VAL A 10 14.79 10.80 -38.38
CA VAL A 10 15.03 9.37 -38.13
C VAL A 10 15.44 9.11 -36.68
N SER A 11 16.26 9.98 -36.08
CA SER A 11 16.67 9.85 -34.68
C SER A 11 15.51 10.06 -33.69
N ALA A 12 14.56 10.95 -33.99
CA ALA A 12 13.37 11.15 -33.17
C ALA A 12 12.40 9.95 -33.20
N LEU A 13 12.36 9.22 -34.32
CA LEU A 13 11.53 8.02 -34.47
C LEU A 13 12.10 6.82 -33.70
N CYS A 14 13.42 6.65 -33.65
CA CYS A 14 14.05 5.58 -32.88
C CYS A 14 13.93 5.77 -31.36
N ILE A 15 13.87 7.01 -30.87
CA ILE A 15 13.70 7.30 -29.43
C ILE A 15 12.27 6.99 -28.95
N SER A 16 11.26 7.22 -29.80
CA SER A 16 9.87 6.98 -29.44
C SER A 16 9.52 5.49 -29.36
N ILE A 17 10.08 4.63 -30.23
CA ILE A 17 9.84 3.19 -30.19
C ILE A 17 10.39 2.53 -28.92
N SER A 18 11.53 3.02 -28.40
CA SER A 18 12.15 2.51 -27.17
C SER A 18 11.30 2.77 -25.91
N LEU A 19 10.60 3.90 -25.85
CA LEU A 19 9.78 4.29 -24.69
C LEU A 19 8.52 3.41 -24.54
N PHE A 20 7.85 3.08 -25.65
CA PHE A 20 6.68 2.20 -25.62
C PHE A 20 7.04 0.74 -25.26
N GLY A 21 8.23 0.27 -25.66
CA GLY A 21 8.71 -1.06 -25.26
C GLY A 21 8.99 -1.17 -23.76
N GLN A 22 9.57 -0.13 -23.16
CA GLN A 22 9.91 -0.12 -21.74
C GLN A 22 8.66 -0.06 -20.84
N GLN A 23 7.65 0.72 -21.22
CA GLN A 23 6.39 0.79 -20.46
C GLN A 23 5.65 -0.55 -20.43
N ASN A 24 5.54 -1.23 -21.58
CA ASN A 24 4.88 -2.54 -21.64
C ASN A 24 5.58 -3.60 -20.78
N ASN A 25 6.92 -3.53 -20.69
CA ASN A 25 7.67 -4.44 -19.83
C ASN A 25 7.46 -4.12 -18.34
N PHE A 26 7.45 -2.84 -17.97
CA PHE A 26 7.15 -2.41 -16.60
C PHE A 26 5.79 -2.94 -16.12
N GLU A 27 4.71 -2.71 -16.89
CA GLU A 27 3.36 -3.12 -16.47
C GLU A 27 3.26 -4.65 -16.33
N LYS A 28 3.89 -5.40 -17.24
CA LYS A 28 3.94 -6.87 -17.17
C LYS A 28 4.73 -7.37 -15.96
N GLU A 29 5.85 -6.75 -15.64
CA GLU A 29 6.65 -7.11 -14.46
C GLU A 29 5.92 -6.76 -13.16
N MET A 30 5.24 -5.61 -13.10
CA MET A 30 4.39 -5.23 -11.97
C MET A 30 3.23 -6.22 -11.78
N GLU A 31 2.60 -6.66 -12.86
CA GLU A 31 1.55 -7.68 -12.81
C GLU A 31 2.08 -9.03 -12.31
N ALA A 32 3.25 -9.46 -12.80
CA ALA A 32 3.90 -10.68 -12.32
C ALA A 32 4.28 -10.59 -10.83
N ALA A 33 4.82 -9.46 -10.38
CA ALA A 33 5.14 -9.23 -8.98
C ALA A 33 3.90 -9.21 -8.08
N LEU A 34 2.80 -8.61 -8.55
CA LEU A 34 1.52 -8.64 -7.84
C LEU A 34 0.97 -10.06 -7.77
N GLN A 35 1.09 -10.85 -8.83
CA GLN A 35 0.65 -12.25 -8.83
C GLN A 35 1.44 -13.08 -7.80
N LEU A 36 2.75 -12.85 -7.66
CA LEU A 36 3.55 -13.49 -6.61
C LEU A 36 2.99 -13.18 -5.21
N HIS A 37 2.56 -11.94 -4.97
CA HIS A 37 1.91 -11.56 -3.70
C HIS A 37 0.55 -12.25 -3.52
N VAL A 38 -0.30 -12.24 -4.56
CA VAL A 38 -1.63 -12.87 -4.50
C VAL A 38 -1.54 -14.38 -4.22
N GLU A 39 -0.52 -15.05 -4.76
CA GLU A 39 -0.28 -16.48 -4.58
C GLU A 39 0.52 -16.81 -3.31
N ALA A 40 1.13 -15.81 -2.66
CA ALA A 40 1.95 -16.02 -1.47
C ALA A 40 1.09 -16.52 -0.31
N LYS A 41 1.37 -17.75 0.12
CA LYS A 41 0.79 -18.37 1.34
C LYS A 41 1.79 -18.46 2.49
N THR A 42 3.04 -18.12 2.22
CA THR A 42 4.17 -18.28 3.14
C THR A 42 4.99 -17.01 3.20
N PHE A 43 5.77 -16.89 4.28
CA PHE A 43 6.69 -15.78 4.49
C PHE A 43 7.70 -15.63 3.34
N GLU A 44 8.28 -16.73 2.86
CA GLU A 44 9.24 -16.68 1.74
C GLU A 44 8.57 -16.35 0.41
N GLY A 45 7.30 -16.75 0.19
CA GLY A 45 6.53 -16.31 -0.98
C GLY A 45 6.32 -14.80 -0.99
N GLU A 46 5.94 -14.23 0.15
CA GLU A 46 5.75 -12.79 0.30
C GLU A 46 7.07 -12.01 0.11
N LYS A 47 8.18 -12.56 0.61
CA LYS A 47 9.53 -12.00 0.42
C LYS A 47 9.99 -12.07 -1.04
N ALA A 48 9.56 -13.07 -1.80
CA ALA A 48 9.82 -13.13 -3.23
C ALA A 48 9.08 -12.01 -3.98
N ALA A 49 7.83 -11.72 -3.60
CA ALA A 49 7.07 -10.59 -4.14
C ALA A 49 7.74 -9.24 -3.79
N GLU A 50 8.19 -9.06 -2.53
CA GLU A 50 8.93 -7.88 -2.10
C GLU A 50 10.17 -7.64 -2.97
N LYS A 51 10.97 -8.68 -3.15
CA LYS A 51 12.19 -8.62 -3.96
C LYS A 51 11.87 -8.27 -5.41
N ALA A 52 10.79 -8.81 -5.97
CA ALA A 52 10.37 -8.50 -7.33
C ALA A 52 10.03 -7.00 -7.47
N PHE A 53 9.19 -6.45 -6.59
CA PHE A 53 8.87 -5.01 -6.60
C PHE A 53 10.09 -4.13 -6.36
N SER A 54 10.97 -4.50 -5.42
CA SER A 54 12.21 -3.77 -5.15
C SER A 54 13.15 -3.76 -6.35
N ASN A 55 13.24 -4.85 -7.12
CA ASN A 55 14.00 -4.91 -8.36
C ASN A 55 13.38 -4.02 -9.44
N ILE A 56 12.06 -4.11 -9.67
CA ILE A 56 11.35 -3.27 -10.64
C ILE A 56 11.53 -1.78 -10.30
N GLY A 57 11.44 -1.43 -9.01
CA GLY A 57 11.68 -0.06 -8.56
C GLY A 57 13.09 0.45 -8.89
N GLN A 58 14.10 -0.43 -8.85
CA GLN A 58 15.48 -0.10 -9.22
C GLN A 58 15.65 0.00 -10.74
N ASP A 59 15.16 -0.99 -11.48
CA ASP A 59 15.35 -1.11 -12.93
C ASP A 59 14.64 0.02 -13.70
N TYR A 60 13.47 0.45 -13.21
CA TYR A 60 12.64 1.48 -13.84
C TYR A 60 12.64 2.83 -13.10
N ASN A 61 13.32 2.93 -11.95
CA ASN A 61 13.30 4.09 -11.07
C ASN A 61 11.87 4.61 -10.81
N ASN A 62 10.96 3.70 -10.44
CA ASN A 62 9.52 3.97 -10.42
C ASN A 62 8.95 3.98 -8.99
N TRP A 63 8.24 5.06 -8.64
CA TRP A 63 7.66 5.24 -7.30
C TRP A 63 6.65 4.15 -6.92
N LEU A 64 5.85 3.66 -7.87
CA LEU A 64 4.78 2.71 -7.60
C LEU A 64 5.33 1.32 -7.23
N ALA A 65 6.41 0.89 -7.90
CA ALA A 65 7.08 -0.36 -7.56
C ALA A 65 7.67 -0.29 -6.13
N TYR A 66 8.31 0.82 -5.76
CA TYR A 66 8.77 1.04 -4.39
C TYR A 66 7.63 1.10 -3.37
N PHE A 67 6.50 1.72 -3.73
CA PHE A 67 5.30 1.76 -2.91
C PHE A 67 4.76 0.35 -2.62
N TRP A 68 4.64 -0.49 -3.65
CA TRP A 68 4.22 -1.89 -3.46
C TRP A 68 5.24 -2.66 -2.62
N GLY A 69 6.54 -2.52 -2.87
CA GLY A 69 7.58 -3.13 -2.04
C GLY A 69 7.46 -2.73 -0.56
N ALA A 70 7.14 -1.46 -0.27
CA ALA A 70 6.87 -0.99 1.08
C ALA A 70 5.64 -1.67 1.69
N TYR A 71 4.53 -1.77 0.95
CA TYR A 71 3.33 -2.48 1.38
C TYR A 71 3.61 -3.96 1.67
N ILE A 72 4.32 -4.67 0.79
CA ILE A 72 4.67 -6.09 1.01
C ILE A 72 5.51 -6.26 2.29
N ASN A 73 6.39 -5.31 2.62
CA ASN A 73 7.10 -5.36 3.91
C ASN A 73 6.15 -5.24 5.12
N THR A 74 5.04 -4.50 5.02
CA THR A 74 4.00 -4.50 6.08
C THR A 74 3.25 -5.83 6.16
N GLN A 75 3.09 -6.52 5.04
CA GLN A 75 2.48 -7.84 4.99
C GLN A 75 3.40 -8.92 5.56
N LEU A 76 4.72 -8.82 5.35
CA LEU A 76 5.71 -9.65 6.04
C LEU A 76 5.60 -9.50 7.56
N VAL A 77 5.41 -8.28 8.07
CA VAL A 77 5.18 -8.04 9.50
C VAL A 77 3.90 -8.71 9.99
N ASN A 78 2.80 -8.63 9.23
CA ASN A 78 1.57 -9.38 9.54
C ASN A 78 1.81 -10.89 9.57
N ALA A 79 2.60 -11.42 8.63
CA ALA A 79 2.91 -12.85 8.52
C ALA A 79 3.67 -13.38 9.74
N LEU A 80 4.43 -12.55 10.45
CA LEU A 80 5.09 -12.93 11.71
C LEU A 80 4.09 -13.38 12.79
N GLY A 81 2.88 -12.82 12.78
CA GLY A 81 1.80 -13.21 13.69
C GLY A 81 0.92 -14.36 13.19
N ASN A 82 1.17 -14.89 11.99
CA ASN A 82 0.37 -15.94 11.37
C ASN A 82 1.12 -17.29 11.41
N PRO A 83 0.66 -18.27 12.20
CA PRO A 83 1.34 -19.57 12.30
C PRO A 83 1.39 -20.32 10.97
N ASN A 84 0.44 -20.09 10.07
CA ASN A 84 0.41 -20.75 8.76
C ASN A 84 1.42 -20.15 7.77
N ALA A 85 1.97 -18.96 8.06
CA ALA A 85 2.92 -18.30 7.17
C ALA A 85 4.35 -18.85 7.31
N ASN A 86 4.63 -19.66 8.35
CA ASN A 86 5.95 -20.24 8.62
C ASN A 86 7.10 -19.20 8.62
N PRO A 87 7.00 -18.10 9.38
CA PRO A 87 8.07 -17.11 9.45
C PRO A 87 9.36 -17.69 10.07
N PRO A 88 10.56 -17.21 9.68
CA PRO A 88 11.80 -17.55 10.37
C PRO A 88 11.71 -17.17 11.86
N LYS A 89 12.29 -18.00 12.74
CA LYS A 89 12.24 -17.79 14.21
C LYS A 89 12.92 -16.49 14.65
N ASP A 90 13.90 -16.03 13.89
CA ASP A 90 14.72 -14.84 14.10
C ASP A 90 14.21 -13.63 13.33
N ALA A 91 13.04 -13.72 12.68
CA ALA A 91 12.47 -12.61 11.94
C ALA A 91 11.94 -11.51 12.90
N ASP A 92 12.56 -10.34 12.81
CA ASP A 92 12.21 -9.17 13.63
C ASP A 92 11.29 -8.20 12.85
N PRO A 93 10.10 -7.85 13.37
CA PRO A 93 9.23 -6.82 12.79
C PRO A 93 9.97 -5.50 12.46
N SER A 94 10.92 -5.07 13.30
CA SER A 94 11.66 -3.82 13.14
C SER A 94 12.45 -3.79 11.82
N THR A 95 12.96 -4.94 11.38
CA THR A 95 13.73 -5.08 10.14
C THR A 95 12.86 -4.79 8.92
N TYR A 96 11.67 -5.38 8.88
CA TYR A 96 10.74 -5.21 7.77
C TYR A 96 10.09 -3.82 7.78
N LEU A 97 9.77 -3.27 8.96
CA LEU A 97 9.26 -1.90 9.06
C LEU A 97 10.31 -0.87 8.63
N SER A 98 11.58 -1.08 8.96
CA SER A 98 12.68 -0.24 8.47
C SER A 98 12.85 -0.31 6.96
N ARG A 99 12.65 -1.49 6.35
CA ARG A 99 12.65 -1.65 4.88
C ARG A 99 11.44 -0.99 4.24
N ALA A 100 10.25 -1.16 4.82
CA ALA A 100 9.03 -0.50 4.37
C ALA A 100 9.22 1.01 4.33
N GLN A 101 9.76 1.61 5.41
CA GLN A 101 10.04 3.04 5.46
C GLN A 101 11.02 3.47 4.37
N LYS A 102 12.15 2.77 4.21
CA LYS A 102 13.15 3.13 3.17
C LYS A 102 12.60 3.08 1.75
N LEU A 103 11.76 2.08 1.44
CA LEU A 103 11.12 1.96 0.12
C LEU A 103 10.08 3.06 -0.06
N LEU A 104 9.31 3.36 0.98
CA LEU A 104 8.30 4.42 0.95
C LEU A 104 8.93 5.81 0.81
N ASP A 105 10.06 6.06 1.47
CA ASP A 105 10.85 7.29 1.32
C ASP A 105 11.33 7.46 -0.13
N LYS A 106 11.79 6.39 -0.78
CA LYS A 106 12.13 6.41 -2.21
C LYS A 106 10.91 6.68 -3.09
N ALA A 107 9.78 6.06 -2.80
CA ALA A 107 8.55 6.32 -3.53
C ALA A 107 8.13 7.80 -3.40
N ALA A 108 8.20 8.37 -2.20
CA ALA A 108 7.90 9.77 -1.94
C ALA A 108 8.86 10.74 -2.63
N GLN A 109 10.11 10.35 -2.87
CA GLN A 109 11.08 11.16 -3.63
C GLN A 109 10.80 11.16 -5.15
N LEU A 110 10.19 10.11 -5.66
CA LEU A 110 9.96 9.89 -7.09
C LEU A 110 8.54 10.25 -7.56
N VAL A 111 7.59 10.36 -6.61
CA VAL A 111 6.22 10.74 -6.92
C VAL A 111 6.15 12.19 -7.42
N ASP A 112 5.24 12.46 -8.35
CA ASP A 112 4.97 13.85 -8.76
C ASP A 112 4.40 14.64 -7.58
N ASN A 113 5.14 15.64 -7.11
CA ASN A 113 4.76 16.52 -6.00
C ASN A 113 3.48 17.33 -6.27
N ASN A 114 3.00 17.39 -7.52
CA ASN A 114 1.71 18.01 -7.85
C ASN A 114 0.54 17.02 -7.79
N SER A 115 0.81 15.71 -7.77
CA SER A 115 -0.21 14.67 -7.71
C SER A 115 -0.70 14.47 -6.27
N LYS A 116 -1.71 15.25 -5.87
CA LYS A 116 -2.35 15.12 -4.56
C LYS A 116 -2.86 13.70 -4.28
N THR A 117 -3.37 13.02 -5.30
CA THR A 117 -3.83 11.63 -5.17
C THR A 117 -2.69 10.69 -4.78
N HIS A 118 -1.57 10.73 -5.51
CA HIS A 118 -0.43 9.84 -5.20
C HIS A 118 0.21 10.20 -3.87
N LEU A 119 0.32 11.50 -3.55
CA LEU A 119 0.82 11.94 -2.24
C LEU A 119 -0.07 11.46 -1.09
N SER A 120 -1.39 11.48 -1.28
CA SER A 120 -2.33 10.91 -0.30
C SER A 120 -2.16 9.41 -0.15
N ASP A 121 -1.94 8.66 -1.24
CA ASP A 121 -1.70 7.22 -1.19
C ASP A 121 -0.40 6.89 -0.45
N ILE A 122 0.68 7.63 -0.71
CA ILE A 122 1.93 7.56 0.06
C ILE A 122 1.65 7.80 1.55
N GLY A 123 0.86 8.83 1.87
CA GLY A 123 0.43 9.12 3.24
C GLY A 123 -0.37 7.98 3.87
N ALA A 124 -1.26 7.32 3.12
CA ALA A 124 -2.01 6.16 3.59
C ALA A 124 -1.09 4.97 3.92
N LEU A 125 -0.10 4.68 3.07
CA LEU A 125 0.86 3.62 3.37
C LEU A 125 1.79 4.00 4.53
N GLN A 126 2.18 5.27 4.65
CA GLN A 126 2.95 5.77 5.79
C GLN A 126 2.19 5.60 7.10
N LEU A 127 0.90 5.92 7.09
CA LEU A 127 -0.01 5.71 8.21
C LEU A 127 -0.04 4.24 8.64
N LEU A 128 -0.11 3.30 7.68
CA LEU A 128 -0.06 1.87 7.97
C LEU A 128 1.27 1.46 8.60
N VAL A 129 2.41 1.94 8.08
CA VAL A 129 3.74 1.69 8.66
C VAL A 129 3.81 2.17 10.11
N TYR A 130 3.36 3.39 10.40
CA TYR A 130 3.32 3.92 11.77
C TYR A 130 2.39 3.13 12.69
N GLN A 131 1.25 2.66 12.20
CA GLN A 131 0.35 1.80 12.97
C GLN A 131 1.00 0.46 13.35
N PHE A 132 1.82 -0.12 12.47
CA PHE A 132 2.60 -1.29 12.82
C PHE A 132 3.71 -0.98 13.82
N GLN A 133 4.47 0.10 13.61
CA GLN A 133 5.48 0.52 14.58
C GLN A 133 4.86 0.73 15.96
N PHE A 134 3.71 1.40 16.04
CA PHE A 134 2.98 1.60 17.29
C PHE A 134 2.60 0.29 17.98
N ARG A 135 2.22 -0.74 17.21
CA ARG A 135 1.90 -2.08 17.75
C ARG A 135 3.10 -2.73 18.42
N PHE A 136 4.30 -2.53 17.88
CA PHE A 136 5.54 -3.17 18.35
C PHE A 136 6.40 -2.28 19.25
N ALA A 137 6.10 -0.99 19.37
CA ALA A 137 6.78 -0.06 20.28
C ALA A 137 6.72 -0.58 21.72
N ILE A 138 7.83 -0.54 22.44
CA ILE A 138 7.92 -1.05 23.82
C ILE A 138 7.76 0.10 24.81
N GLU A 139 8.39 1.23 24.52
CA GLU A 139 8.44 2.40 25.40
C GLU A 139 7.23 3.32 25.21
N ASP A 140 6.70 3.87 26.30
CA ASP A 140 5.54 4.79 26.25
C ASP A 140 5.84 6.07 25.48
N SER A 141 7.07 6.60 25.60
CA SER A 141 7.50 7.79 24.86
C SER A 141 7.51 7.57 23.34
N GLU A 142 7.90 6.38 22.89
CA GLU A 142 7.84 5.98 21.48
C GLU A 142 6.39 5.89 21.01
N ARG A 143 5.51 5.29 21.82
CA ARG A 143 4.07 5.19 21.52
C ARG A 143 3.42 6.56 21.38
N ASP A 144 3.71 7.50 22.29
CA ASP A 144 3.15 8.85 22.24
C ASP A 144 3.61 9.62 21.00
N GLN A 145 4.90 9.50 20.65
CA GLN A 145 5.43 10.07 19.42
C GLN A 145 4.72 9.49 18.18
N LEU A 146 4.61 8.15 18.11
CA LEU A 146 3.97 7.47 16.99
C LEU A 146 2.48 7.83 16.88
N LYS A 147 1.78 8.01 18.01
CA LYS A 147 0.39 8.47 18.01
C LYS A 147 0.26 9.85 17.35
N GLY A 148 1.12 10.79 17.71
CA GLY A 148 1.16 12.12 17.08
C GLY A 148 1.46 12.04 15.57
N GLN A 149 2.37 11.15 15.17
CA GLN A 149 2.68 10.92 13.75
C GLN A 149 1.51 10.30 12.99
N ILE A 150 0.83 9.31 13.56
CA ILE A 150 -0.38 8.68 12.99
C ILE A 150 -1.46 9.74 12.76
N GLU A 151 -1.77 10.54 13.77
CA GLU A 151 -2.81 11.58 13.68
C GLU A 151 -2.46 12.64 12.63
N LYS A 152 -1.21 13.12 12.62
CA LYS A 152 -0.75 14.10 11.64
C LYS A 152 -0.80 13.54 10.22
N THR A 153 -0.23 12.35 9.99
CA THR A 153 -0.19 11.73 8.66
C THR A 153 -1.58 11.45 8.12
N LEU A 154 -2.52 11.01 8.97
CA LEU A 154 -3.92 10.86 8.57
C LEU A 154 -4.53 12.19 8.12
N ASN A 155 -4.39 13.25 8.93
CA ASN A 155 -4.96 14.56 8.60
C ASN A 155 -4.37 15.13 7.30
N ASP A 156 -3.05 15.03 7.12
CA ASP A 156 -2.37 15.49 5.91
C ASP A 156 -2.83 14.70 4.67
N ALA A 157 -2.93 13.37 4.77
CA ALA A 157 -3.36 12.52 3.65
C ALA A 157 -4.82 12.77 3.25
N VAL A 158 -5.72 12.98 4.23
CA VAL A 158 -7.12 13.33 3.99
C VAL A 158 -7.24 14.72 3.35
N ALA A 159 -6.44 15.69 3.78
CA ALA A 159 -6.43 17.02 3.19
C ALA A 159 -5.98 17.03 1.72
N LEU A 160 -5.11 16.09 1.33
CA LEU A 160 -4.66 15.91 -0.04
C LEU A 160 -5.74 15.24 -0.92
N ASN A 161 -6.36 14.17 -0.43
CA ASN A 161 -7.42 13.45 -1.13
C ASN A 161 -8.43 12.88 -0.12
N PRO A 162 -9.56 13.58 0.12
CA PRO A 162 -10.58 13.12 1.07
C PRO A 162 -11.32 11.87 0.60
N ASP A 163 -11.24 11.52 -0.69
CA ASP A 163 -11.86 10.34 -1.30
C ASP A 163 -10.85 9.19 -1.46
N ASN A 164 -9.76 9.18 -0.68
CA ASN A 164 -8.79 8.09 -0.72
C ASN A 164 -9.34 6.83 -0.02
N PRO A 165 -9.73 5.77 -0.74
CA PRO A 165 -10.33 4.57 -0.15
C PRO A 165 -9.39 3.88 0.85
N LEU A 166 -8.06 4.00 0.69
CA LEU A 166 -7.09 3.40 1.61
C LEU A 166 -7.22 4.00 3.02
N LEU A 167 -7.45 5.31 3.13
CA LEU A 167 -7.67 5.97 4.42
C LEU A 167 -8.95 5.48 5.08
N TYR A 168 -10.04 5.32 4.31
CA TYR A 168 -11.29 4.73 4.81
C TYR A 168 -11.10 3.30 5.30
N VAL A 169 -10.32 2.47 4.60
CA VAL A 169 -9.97 1.12 5.07
C VAL A 169 -9.20 1.18 6.38
N LEU A 170 -8.14 1.98 6.46
CA LEU A 170 -7.29 2.05 7.65
C LEU A 170 -8.04 2.56 8.88
N VAL A 171 -8.82 3.64 8.74
CA VAL A 171 -9.62 4.16 9.85
C VAL A 171 -10.75 3.20 10.21
N GLY A 172 -11.48 2.69 9.21
CA GLY A 172 -12.59 1.77 9.41
C GLY A 172 -12.19 0.49 10.14
N THR A 173 -11.10 -0.15 9.70
CA THR A 173 -10.58 -1.37 10.33
C THR A 173 -10.14 -1.12 11.78
N ASN A 174 -9.48 0.00 12.06
CA ASN A 174 -9.08 0.36 13.42
C ASN A 174 -10.28 0.63 14.35
N MET A 175 -11.30 1.33 13.86
CA MET A 175 -12.54 1.57 14.62
C MET A 175 -13.27 0.27 14.95
N VAL A 176 -13.41 -0.63 13.97
CA VAL A 176 -14.00 -1.95 14.17
C VAL A 176 -13.15 -2.77 15.15
N ARG A 177 -11.82 -2.78 15.00
CA ARG A 177 -10.92 -3.51 15.91
C ARG A 177 -11.02 -3.02 17.36
N ALA A 178 -11.01 -1.72 17.59
CA ALA A 178 -11.21 -1.15 18.92
C ALA A 178 -12.56 -1.61 19.49
N GLY A 179 -13.66 -1.36 18.76
CA GLY A 179 -14.98 -1.97 18.97
C GLY A 179 -15.51 -1.99 20.41
N GLU A 180 -15.05 -1.05 21.25
CA GLU A 180 -15.48 -0.92 22.64
C GLU A 180 -16.97 -0.59 22.70
N LYS A 181 -17.40 0.32 21.82
CA LYS A 181 -18.77 0.83 21.72
C LYS A 181 -19.42 0.38 20.41
N LEU A 182 -20.73 0.13 20.44
CA LEU A 182 -21.54 -0.15 19.24
C LEU A 182 -21.36 0.93 18.17
N SER A 183 -21.30 2.21 18.59
CA SER A 183 -21.07 3.34 17.69
C SER A 183 -19.73 3.25 16.93
N HIS A 184 -18.67 2.75 17.55
CA HIS A 184 -17.38 2.58 16.87
C HIS A 184 -17.47 1.51 15.77
N VAL A 185 -18.16 0.40 16.05
CA VAL A 185 -18.35 -0.68 15.07
C VAL A 185 -19.23 -0.21 13.90
N LEU A 186 -20.31 0.52 14.18
CA LEU A 186 -21.19 1.08 13.15
C LEU A 186 -20.45 2.09 12.25
N SER A 187 -19.75 3.06 12.84
CA SER A 187 -18.98 4.05 12.08
C SER A 187 -17.85 3.40 11.29
N GLY A 188 -17.10 2.48 11.91
CA GLY A 188 -16.02 1.76 11.23
C GLY A 188 -16.54 0.96 10.03
N ARG A 189 -17.66 0.27 10.17
CA ARG A 189 -18.32 -0.42 9.06
C ARG A 189 -18.79 0.53 7.96
N ALA A 190 -19.35 1.69 8.31
CA ALA A 190 -19.76 2.68 7.34
C ALA A 190 -18.57 3.18 6.48
N LEU A 191 -17.42 3.42 7.12
CA LEU A 191 -16.18 3.78 6.42
C LEU A 191 -15.72 2.65 5.47
N LEU A 192 -15.77 1.39 5.91
CA LEU A 192 -15.41 0.25 5.06
C LEU A 192 -16.33 0.10 3.85
N LYS A 193 -17.63 0.39 3.99
CA LYS A 193 -18.56 0.40 2.85
C LYS A 193 -18.27 1.53 1.88
N GLU A 194 -17.87 2.70 2.39
CA GLU A 194 -17.48 3.81 1.53
C GLU A 194 -16.19 3.51 0.77
N ALA A 195 -15.20 2.87 1.43
CA ALA A 195 -14.02 2.35 0.75
C ALA A 195 -14.38 1.39 -0.39
N ASP A 196 -15.33 0.47 -0.17
CA ASP A 196 -15.76 -0.53 -1.16
C ASP A 196 -16.42 0.14 -2.36
N ARG A 197 -17.29 1.13 -2.11
CA ARG A 197 -17.89 1.97 -3.15
C ARG A 197 -16.82 2.69 -3.97
N LEU A 198 -15.83 3.29 -3.30
CA LEU A 198 -14.76 4.05 -3.94
C LEU A 198 -13.82 3.15 -4.77
N PHE A 199 -13.46 1.96 -4.28
CA PHE A 199 -12.67 0.99 -5.04
C PHE A 199 -13.41 0.50 -6.29
N LYS A 200 -14.69 0.11 -6.15
CA LYS A 200 -15.53 -0.35 -7.28
C LYS A 200 -15.74 0.70 -8.36
N ALA A 201 -15.64 1.98 -8.02
CA ALA A 201 -15.72 3.07 -8.99
C ALA A 201 -14.44 3.24 -9.83
N ARG A 202 -13.32 2.61 -9.44
CA ARG A 202 -12.06 2.68 -10.18
C ARG A 202 -12.01 1.63 -11.28
N THR A 203 -11.43 2.01 -12.42
CA THR A 203 -11.29 1.15 -13.62
C THR A 203 -9.84 0.79 -13.94
N ILE A 204 -8.89 1.27 -13.12
CA ILE A 204 -7.46 1.06 -13.34
C ILE A 204 -7.07 -0.31 -12.78
N SER A 205 -6.24 -1.05 -13.51
CA SER A 205 -5.72 -2.34 -13.04
C SER A 205 -4.94 -2.18 -11.73
N ARG A 206 -5.10 -3.16 -10.84
CA ARG A 206 -4.45 -3.17 -9.52
C ARG A 206 -2.92 -3.11 -9.64
N SER A 207 -2.33 -3.80 -10.60
CA SER A 207 -0.87 -3.86 -10.80
C SER A 207 -0.22 -2.51 -11.09
N ILE A 208 -0.99 -1.56 -11.62
CA ILE A 208 -0.54 -0.21 -11.97
C ILE A 208 -1.25 0.87 -11.13
N SER A 209 -1.75 0.49 -9.96
CA SER A 209 -2.41 1.40 -9.02
C SER A 209 -1.94 1.14 -7.59
N THR A 210 -2.35 1.98 -6.66
CA THR A 210 -2.04 1.89 -5.23
C THR A 210 -3.04 1.06 -4.43
N HIS A 211 -3.92 0.30 -5.10
CA HIS A 211 -5.06 -0.39 -4.48
C HIS A 211 -4.62 -1.63 -3.68
N PHE A 212 -3.86 -1.42 -2.62
CA PHE A 212 -3.62 -2.43 -1.62
C PHE A 212 -4.89 -2.61 -0.77
N ASN A 213 -5.16 -3.85 -0.34
CA ASN A 213 -6.34 -4.24 0.45
C ASN A 213 -7.72 -4.27 -0.21
N GLU A 214 -7.86 -3.95 -1.50
CA GLU A 214 -9.16 -4.02 -2.19
C GLU A 214 -9.79 -5.43 -2.10
N GLU A 215 -8.98 -6.48 -2.27
CA GLU A 215 -9.40 -7.87 -2.23
C GLU A 215 -9.85 -8.33 -0.83
N TRP A 216 -9.25 -7.74 0.21
CA TRP A 216 -9.54 -8.08 1.61
C TRP A 216 -10.78 -7.35 2.12
N LEU A 217 -11.18 -6.26 1.47
CA LEU A 217 -12.24 -5.40 1.97
C LEU A 217 -13.59 -6.12 2.07
N ALA A 218 -14.06 -6.70 0.97
CA ALA A 218 -15.35 -7.38 0.93
C ALA A 218 -15.32 -8.72 1.68
N VAL A 219 -14.23 -9.48 1.52
CA VAL A 219 -14.17 -10.88 2.01
C VAL A 219 -13.83 -10.96 3.50
N PHE A 220 -13.00 -10.04 3.99
CA PHE A 220 -12.48 -10.13 5.36
C PHE A 220 -12.94 -8.96 6.24
N TRP A 221 -12.71 -7.71 5.81
CA TRP A 221 -12.94 -6.56 6.70
C TRP A 221 -14.42 -6.27 6.92
N LEU A 222 -15.24 -6.31 5.88
CA LEU A 222 -16.69 -6.12 6.00
C LEU A 222 -17.35 -7.28 6.75
N ASP A 223 -16.97 -8.53 6.45
CA ASP A 223 -17.45 -9.71 7.18
C ASP A 223 -17.08 -9.65 8.67
N PHE A 224 -15.83 -9.27 8.99
CA PHE A 224 -15.40 -9.07 10.37
C PHE A 224 -16.22 -7.98 11.08
N ALA A 225 -16.49 -6.86 10.41
CA ALA A 225 -17.33 -5.79 10.94
C ALA A 225 -18.78 -6.24 11.18
N ASP A 226 -19.35 -7.03 10.27
CA ASP A 226 -20.69 -7.60 10.40
C ASP A 226 -20.79 -8.56 11.59
N LYS A 227 -19.84 -9.49 11.71
CA LYS A 227 -19.76 -10.42 12.85
C LYS A 227 -19.64 -9.69 14.19
N LYS A 228 -18.80 -8.64 14.25
CA LYS A 228 -18.62 -7.84 15.46
C LYS A 228 -19.83 -6.97 15.79
N LEU A 229 -20.56 -6.50 14.78
CA LEU A 229 -21.80 -5.78 14.98
C LEU A 229 -22.87 -6.70 15.57
N MET A 230 -23.03 -7.90 15.00
CA MET A 230 -24.00 -8.88 15.48
C MET A 230 -23.77 -9.22 16.96
N SER A 231 -22.52 -9.47 17.36
CA SER A 231 -22.23 -9.79 18.76
C SER A 231 -22.54 -8.65 19.74
N LYS A 232 -22.45 -7.39 19.30
CA LYS A 232 -22.77 -6.20 20.12
C LYS A 232 -24.25 -5.89 20.22
N VAL A 233 -25.05 -6.31 19.24
CA VAL A 233 -26.51 -6.10 19.25
C VAL A 233 -27.21 -7.18 20.08
N THR A 234 -26.61 -8.37 20.18
CA THR A 234 -27.16 -9.49 20.96
C THR A 234 -26.71 -9.54 22.42
N SER A 235 -25.75 -8.69 22.83
CA SER A 235 -25.23 -8.59 24.20
C SER A 235 -25.94 -7.50 24.99
#